data_AF-A0A931NSG3-F1
#
_entry.id   AF-A0A931NSG3-F1
#
_cell.length_a   1.000
_cell.length_b   1.000
_cell.length_c   1.000
_cell.angle_alpha   90.00
_cell.angle_beta   90.00
_cell.angle_gamma   90.00
#
_symmetry.space_group_name_H-M   'P 1'
#
loop_
_entity.id
_entity.type
_entity.pdbx_description
1 polymer ?
#
loop_
_entity_poly.entity_id
_entity_poly.type
_entity_poly.pdbx_seq_one_letter_code
_entity_poly.pdbx_strand_id
1 'polypeptide(L)' 'PHDTAQILSNYGVMVRAGWHCAEPVLTKRKIGPAVRVSLMFYNTRSEINYLVSILGKIRKEMGL' A
#
# COMPACT_ATOMS: atom_id res chain seq x y z
N PRO A 1 8.73 2.08 2.32
CA PRO A 1 7.31 2.29 1.92
C PRO A 1 7.15 3.09 0.62
N HIS A 2 8.04 4.06 0.35
CA HIS A 2 7.98 4.86 -0.88
C HIS A 2 8.14 3.98 -2.15
N ASP A 3 9.11 3.07 -2.16
CA ASP A 3 9.35 2.17 -3.29
C ASP A 3 8.13 1.30 -3.62
N THR A 4 7.52 0.71 -2.60
CA THR A 4 6.28 -0.07 -2.75
C THR A 4 5.15 0.75 -3.37
N ALA A 5 4.98 2.02 -2.97
CA ALA A 5 3.96 2.89 -3.55
C ALA A 5 4.28 3.28 -5.00
N GLN A 6 5.56 3.51 -5.32
CA GLN A 6 6.00 3.80 -6.67
C GLN A 6 5.79 2.60 -7.61
N ILE A 7 6.13 1.39 -7.16
CA ILE A 7 5.89 0.16 -7.93
C ILE A 7 4.38 -0.05 -8.13
N LEU A 8 3.56 0.10 -7.09
CA LEU A 8 2.10 0.01 -7.21
C LEU A 8 1.55 1.04 -8.22
N SER A 9 2.08 2.26 -8.24
CA SER A 9 1.70 3.29 -9.21
C SER A 9 1.99 2.88 -10.65
N ASN A 10 3.10 2.17 -10.91
CA ASN A 10 3.42 1.64 -12.23
C ASN A 10 2.41 0.57 -12.71
N TYR A 11 1.79 -0.14 -11.76
CA TYR A 11 0.69 -1.08 -12.02
C TYR A 11 -0.70 -0.41 -12.01
N GLY A 12 -0.76 0.93 -12.00
CA GLY A 12 -2.03 1.67 -11.98
C GLY A 12 -2.77 1.63 -10.64
N VAL A 13 -2.13 1.17 -9.56
CA VAL A 13 -2.72 1.08 -8.23
C VAL A 13 -2.26 2.28 -7.40
N MET A 14 -3.17 3.23 -7.18
CA MET A 14 -2.86 4.44 -6.42
C MET A 14 -3.01 4.20 -4.91
N VAL A 15 -1.92 4.44 -4.18
CA VAL A 15 -1.85 4.31 -2.72
C VAL A 15 -1.13 5.51 -2.11
N ARG A 16 -1.22 5.67 -0.79
CA ARG A 16 -0.41 6.69 -0.08
C ARG A 16 0.67 6.02 0.74
N ALA A 17 1.90 6.52 0.64
CA ALA A 17 3.02 6.14 1.52
C ALA A 17 3.33 7.26 2.52
N GLY A 18 3.88 6.89 3.68
CA GLY A 18 4.45 7.80 4.66
C GLY A 18 3.85 7.65 6.05
N TRP A 19 3.91 8.72 6.84
CA TRP A 19 3.37 8.75 8.21
C TRP A 19 1.87 9.01 8.28
N HIS A 20 1.24 9.35 7.16
CA HIS A 20 -0.19 9.66 7.06
C HIS A 20 -0.67 10.72 8.07
N CYS A 21 0.21 11.68 8.40
CA CYS A 21 -0.02 12.69 9.44
C CYS A 21 -0.35 12.09 10.83
N ALA A 22 0.07 10.85 11.08
CA ALA A 22 -0.26 10.08 12.28
C ALA A 22 0.99 9.43 12.92
N GLU A 23 2.14 10.09 12.80
CA GLU A 23 3.44 9.60 13.30
C GLU A 23 3.41 9.12 14.76
N PRO A 24 2.83 9.87 15.74
CA PRO A 24 2.83 9.41 17.13
C PRO A 24 2.18 8.03 17.34
N VAL A 25 1.10 7.75 16.60
CA VAL A 25 0.35 6.48 16.69
C VAL A 25 1.13 5.34 16.04
N LEU A 26 1.71 5.58 14.86
CA LEU A 26 2.48 4.58 14.11
C LEU A 26 3.77 4.19 14.86
N THR A 27 4.42 5.16 15.51
CA THR A 27 5.59 4.93 16.35
C THR A 27 5.23 4.16 17.62
N LYS A 28 4.15 4.53 18.32
CA LYS A 28 3.67 3.79 19.51
C LYS A 28 3.36 2.32 19.19
N ARG A 29 2.89 2.04 17.97
CA ARG A 29 2.59 0.68 17.50
C ARG A 29 3.77 -0.06 16.87
N LYS A 30 4.97 0.55 16.81
CA LYS A 30 6.17 -0.02 16.17
C LYS A 30 5.96 -0.40 14.70
N ILE A 31 5.09 0.33 13.99
CA ILE A 31 4.81 0.12 12.55
C ILE A 31 5.77 0.94 11.68
N GLY A 32 6.09 2.17 12.10
CA GLY A 32 6.84 3.13 11.28
C GLY A 32 6.02 3.70 10.11
N PRO A 33 6.66 4.33 9.11
CA PRO A 33 5.98 4.83 7.92
C PRO A 33 5.44 3.68 7.07
N ALA A 34 4.19 3.78 6.63
CA ALA A 34 3.46 2.68 6.01
C ALA A 34 2.96 3.03 4.60
N VAL A 35 2.48 2.01 3.89
CA VAL A 35 1.63 2.18 2.70
C VAL A 35 0.19 1.93 3.14
N ARG A 36 -0.73 2.83 2.78
CA ARG A 36 -2.15 2.74 3.10
C ARG A 36 -2.99 2.69 1.84
N VAL A 37 -3.83 1.66 1.76
CA VAL A 37 -4.94 1.55 0.81
C VAL A 37 -6.20 2.05 1.51
N SER A 38 -6.96 2.92 0.84
CA SER A 38 -8.23 3.45 1.37
C SER A 38 -9.34 3.06 0.41
N LEU A 39 -10.29 2.25 0.86
CA LEU A 39 -11.42 1.77 0.06
C LEU A 39 -12.65 2.63 0.33
N MET A 40 -13.44 2.88 -0.71
CA MET A 40 -14.69 3.64 -0.69
C MET A 40 -15.82 2.88 -1.38
N PHE A 41 -17.05 3.40 -1.31
CA PHE A 41 -18.25 2.75 -1.86
C PHE A 41 -18.21 2.52 -3.38
N TYR A 42 -17.40 3.29 -4.10
CA TYR A 42 -17.21 3.15 -5.54
C TYR A 42 -16.15 2.12 -5.92
N ASN A 43 -15.40 1.57 -4.95
CA ASN A 43 -14.44 0.52 -5.24
C ASN A 43 -15.13 -0.83 -5.46
N THR A 44 -14.55 -1.63 -6.33
CA THR A 44 -15.11 -2.93 -6.71
C THR A 44 -14.31 -4.10 -6.12
N ARG A 45 -14.96 -5.26 -5.99
CA ARG A 45 -14.27 -6.47 -5.55
C ARG A 45 -13.15 -6.89 -6.52
N SER A 46 -13.33 -6.63 -7.81
CA SER A 46 -12.31 -6.85 -8.84
C SER A 46 -11.06 -6.00 -8.62
N GLU A 47 -11.21 -4.72 -8.24
CA GLU A 47 -10.06 -3.86 -7.91
C GLU A 47 -9.30 -4.38 -6.70
N ILE A 48 -10.01 -4.85 -5.66
CA ILE A 48 -9.39 -5.43 -4.46
C ILE A 48 -8.62 -6.71 -4.83
N ASN A 49 -9.21 -7.58 -5.65
CA ASN A 49 -8.55 -8.81 -6.10
C ASN A 49 -7.31 -8.50 -6.95
N TYR A 50 -7.40 -7.49 -7.82
CA TYR A 50 -6.27 -7.01 -8.62
C TYR A 50 -5.14 -6.51 -7.71
N LEU A 51 -5.44 -5.62 -6.75
CA LEU A 51 -4.48 -5.13 -5.75
C LEU A 51 -3.76 -6.28 -5.03
N VAL A 52 -4.50 -7.28 -4.53
CA VAL A 52 -3.90 -8.45 -3.85
C VAL A 52 -2.97 -9.23 -4.78
N SER A 53 -3.36 -9.40 -6.05
CA SER A 53 -2.51 -10.08 -7.04
C SER A 53 -1.19 -9.33 -7.30
N ILE A 54 -1.24 -8.00 -7.37
CA ILE A 54 -0.07 -7.15 -7.56
C ILE A 54 0.84 -7.16 -6.32
N LEU A 55 0.28 -7.08 -5.11
CA LEU A 55 1.06 -7.18 -3.88
C LEU A 55 1.85 -8.50 -3.80
N GLY A 56 1.25 -9.61 -4.26
CA GLY A 56 1.95 -10.89 -4.35
C GLY A 56 3.12 -10.89 -5.33
N LYS A 57 3.05 -10.13 -6.44
CA LYS A 57 4.15 -9.94 -7.39
C LYS A 57 5.25 -9.07 -6.79
N ILE A 58 4.88 -7.91 -6.24
CA ILE A 58 5.81 -6.96 -5.64
C ILE A 58 6.63 -7.61 -4.53
N ARG A 59 5.99 -8.41 -3.68
CA ARG A 59 6.67 -9.14 -2.61
C ARG A 59 7.81 -10.02 -3.16
N LYS A 60 7.58 -10.73 -4.26
CA LYS A 60 8.59 -11.55 -4.93
C LYS A 60 9.70 -10.70 -5.56
N GLU A 61 9.34 -9.61 -6.23
CA GLU A 61 10.31 -8.68 -6.85
C GLU A 61 11.23 -8.02 -5.81
N MET A 62 10.72 -7.75 -4.60
CA MET A 62 11.48 -7.20 -3.49
C MET A 62 12.24 -8.25 -2.67
N GLY A 63 12.12 -9.55 -2.99
CA GLY A 63 12.81 -10.64 -2.31
C GLY A 63 12.31 -10.95 -0.88
N LEU A 64 11.02 -10.73 -0.60
CA LEU A 64 10.37 -10.89 0.72
C LEU A 64 9.38 -12.07 0.79
#